data_AF-A0A0T6B291-F1
#
_entry.id   AF-A0A0T6B291-F1
#
_cell.length_a   1.000
_cell.length_b   1.000
_cell.length_c   1.000
_cell.angle_alpha   90.00
_cell.angle_beta   90.00
_cell.angle_gamma   90.00
#
_symmetry.space_group_name_H-M   'P 1'
#
loop_
_entity.id
_entity.type
_entity.pdbx_description
1 polymer ?
#
loop_
_entity_poly.entity_id
_entity_poly.type
_entity_poly.pdbx_seq_one_letter_code
_entity_poly.pdbx_strand_id
1 'polypeptide(L)'
;LVVYICDQVLPHWEAIKELPQGNLYQLALLKQLAELSTYCGKLDNPSLHVVQIFDKLKVYMPPPPEDTSTVTIPHLEFSYVESLLYAFHRLARQCPDFLTHDAQVLKDFRARLMYFSRGVQGCSRALNNLDKEKVYTAEEIKAQQTSPKLFSNINSLIKDLFYQPPMYKCNVVLSFKIEDSTVSKKSVESSTTSQKRHVPITFENNGSAATKQTRSSRSNDNIKLYTPPSGKFSNSFQNYDKSRGRFGGRGRGSRGRGSG
;
A
#
# COMPACT_ATOMS: atom_id res chain seq x y z
N LEU A 1 14.22 11.56 -23.93
CA LEU A 1 13.37 10.35 -24.12
C LEU A 1 11.99 10.50 -23.47
N VAL A 2 11.87 10.83 -22.18
CA VAL A 2 10.56 11.11 -21.54
C VAL A 2 9.75 12.15 -22.31
N VAL A 3 10.37 13.29 -22.62
CA VAL A 3 9.80 14.37 -23.47
C VAL A 3 9.28 13.82 -24.80
N TYR A 4 10.10 13.03 -25.50
CA TYR A 4 9.73 12.43 -26.78
C TYR A 4 8.50 11.51 -26.66
N ILE A 5 8.41 10.69 -25.61
CA ILE A 5 7.22 9.85 -25.39
C ILE A 5 5.98 10.74 -25.19
N CYS A 6 6.10 11.81 -24.41
CA CYS A 6 4.97 12.70 -24.13
C CYS A 6 4.52 13.47 -25.39
N ASP A 7 5.46 13.96 -26.20
CA ASP A 7 5.17 14.82 -27.35
C ASP A 7 4.88 14.06 -28.65
N GLN A 8 5.49 12.88 -28.84
CA GLN A 8 5.44 12.17 -30.12
C GLN A 8 4.71 10.83 -30.03
N VAL A 9 4.60 10.23 -28.84
CA VAL A 9 3.97 8.90 -28.70
C VAL A 9 2.54 9.02 -28.16
N LEU A 10 2.32 9.78 -27.08
CA LEU A 10 0.99 9.95 -26.50
C LEU A 10 -0.07 10.52 -27.47
N PRO A 11 0.25 11.44 -28.40
CA PRO A 11 -0.75 11.93 -29.37
C PRO A 11 -1.22 10.85 -30.35
N HIS A 12 -0.37 9.88 -30.67
CA HIS A 12 -0.66 8.79 -31.61
C HIS A 12 -1.17 7.52 -30.91
N TRP A 13 -1.67 7.66 -29.68
CA TRP A 13 -2.05 6.51 -28.85
C TRP A 13 -3.07 5.58 -29.49
N GLU A 14 -4.13 6.13 -30.09
CA GLU A 14 -5.19 5.32 -30.71
C GLU A 14 -4.68 4.59 -31.95
N ALA A 15 -3.82 5.23 -32.76
CA ALA A 15 -3.17 4.59 -33.90
C ALA A 15 -2.29 3.40 -33.47
N ILE A 16 -1.62 3.49 -32.32
CA ILE A 16 -0.87 2.36 -31.75
C ILE A 16 -1.81 1.23 -31.34
N LYS A 17 -3.01 1.55 -30.86
CA LYS A 17 -4.01 0.56 -30.45
C LYS A 17 -4.52 -0.28 -31.62
N GLU A 18 -4.66 0.34 -32.79
CA GLU A 18 -5.18 -0.29 -34.01
C GLU A 18 -4.21 -1.29 -34.63
N LEU A 19 -2.92 -1.25 -34.25
CA LEU A 19 -1.92 -2.21 -34.73
C LEU A 19 -2.20 -3.63 -34.20
N PRO A 20 -1.70 -4.67 -34.89
CA PRO A 20 -1.71 -6.04 -34.35
C PRO A 20 -0.96 -6.07 -33.01
N GLN A 21 -1.60 -6.56 -31.94
CA GLN A 21 -1.06 -6.50 -30.58
C GLN A 21 -0.86 -5.08 -30.02
N GLY A 22 -1.59 -4.08 -30.52
CA GLY A 22 -1.51 -2.67 -30.12
C GLY A 22 -1.57 -2.45 -28.60
N ASN A 23 -2.44 -3.18 -27.89
CA ASN A 23 -2.54 -3.11 -26.43
C ASN A 23 -1.24 -3.53 -25.72
N LEU A 24 -0.49 -4.50 -26.26
CA LEU A 24 0.80 -4.91 -25.68
C LEU A 24 1.85 -3.81 -25.87
N TYR A 25 1.88 -3.19 -27.05
CA TYR A 25 2.79 -2.06 -27.33
C TYR A 25 2.47 -0.85 -26.46
N GLN A 26 1.18 -0.50 -26.33
CA GLN A 26 0.74 0.56 -25.43
C GLN A 26 1.21 0.30 -24.00
N LEU A 27 0.94 -0.88 -23.45
CA LEU A 27 1.38 -1.21 -22.11
C LEU A 27 2.92 -1.15 -21.98
N ALA A 28 3.67 -1.67 -22.95
CA ALA A 28 5.13 -1.62 -22.94
C ALA A 28 5.67 -0.18 -22.95
N LEU A 29 5.08 0.70 -23.75
CA LEU A 29 5.43 2.12 -23.82
C LEU A 29 5.15 2.84 -22.50
N LEU A 30 4.03 2.55 -21.83
CA LEU A 30 3.74 3.12 -20.51
C LEU A 30 4.68 2.60 -19.44
N LYS A 31 4.99 1.30 -19.44
CA LYS A 31 5.97 0.71 -18.53
C LYS A 31 7.32 1.41 -18.70
N GLN A 32 7.77 1.57 -19.95
CA GLN A 32 9.01 2.27 -20.26
C GLN A 32 8.98 3.75 -19.82
N LEU A 33 7.87 4.46 -20.06
CA LEU A 33 7.69 5.83 -19.57
C LEU A 33 7.84 5.93 -18.05
N ALA A 34 7.23 4.99 -17.31
CA ALA A 34 7.32 4.93 -15.86
C ALA A 34 8.74 4.66 -15.38
N GLU A 35 9.51 3.83 -16.08
CA GLU A 35 10.92 3.60 -15.72
C GLU A 35 11.78 4.82 -16.00
N LEU A 36 11.63 5.42 -17.18
CA LEU A 36 12.40 6.59 -17.57
C LEU A 36 12.08 7.81 -16.70
N SER A 37 10.87 7.91 -16.16
CA SER A 37 10.51 9.00 -15.24
C SER A 37 11.35 8.99 -13.97
N THR A 38 11.89 7.83 -13.54
CA THR A 38 12.78 7.75 -12.37
C THR A 38 14.14 8.39 -12.59
N TYR A 39 14.60 8.39 -13.84
CA TYR A 39 15.88 8.95 -14.26
C TYR A 39 15.71 10.31 -14.95
N CYS A 40 14.49 10.84 -14.96
CA CYS A 40 14.20 12.13 -15.55
C CYS A 40 14.86 13.23 -14.71
N GLY A 41 15.80 13.96 -15.32
CA GLY A 41 16.39 15.16 -14.74
C GLY A 41 15.39 16.32 -14.69
N LYS A 42 15.90 17.54 -14.50
CA LYS A 42 15.07 18.75 -14.61
C LYS A 42 14.58 18.90 -16.04
N LEU A 43 13.28 19.05 -16.21
CA LEU A 43 12.64 19.37 -17.48
C LEU A 43 12.58 20.89 -17.65
N ASP A 44 12.70 21.37 -18.89
CA ASP A 44 12.56 22.80 -19.20
C ASP A 44 11.12 23.27 -18.96
N ASN A 45 10.14 22.48 -19.44
CA ASN A 45 8.71 22.76 -19.32
C ASN A 45 7.96 21.58 -18.68
N PRO A 46 8.14 21.32 -17.37
CA PRO A 46 7.54 20.16 -16.70
C PRO A 46 6.00 20.18 -16.76
N SER A 47 5.38 21.36 -16.67
CA SER A 47 3.93 21.51 -16.68
C SER A 47 3.28 20.96 -17.96
N LEU A 48 3.89 21.17 -19.13
CA LEU A 48 3.35 20.71 -20.41
C LEU A 48 3.27 19.18 -20.45
N HIS A 49 4.36 18.50 -20.09
CA HIS A 49 4.40 17.04 -20.11
C HIS A 49 3.54 16.41 -19.01
N VAL A 50 3.46 17.07 -17.84
CA VAL A 50 2.57 16.64 -16.76
C VAL A 50 1.11 16.72 -17.19
N VAL A 51 0.69 17.75 -17.93
CA VAL A 51 -0.67 17.84 -18.50
C VAL A 51 -0.94 16.66 -19.44
N GLN A 52 -0.04 16.38 -20.38
CA GLN A 52 -0.23 15.29 -21.35
C GLN A 52 -0.41 13.93 -20.66
N ILE A 53 0.40 13.64 -19.64
CA ILE A 53 0.27 12.40 -18.85
C ILE A 53 -1.00 12.41 -18.02
N PHE A 54 -1.36 13.55 -17.42
CA PHE A 54 -2.55 13.70 -16.60
C PHE A 54 -3.84 13.48 -17.42
N ASP A 55 -3.92 14.07 -18.61
CA ASP A 55 -5.05 13.89 -19.51
C ASP A 55 -5.19 12.42 -19.92
N LYS A 56 -4.06 11.75 -20.21
CA LYS A 56 -4.08 10.33 -20.52
C LYS A 56 -4.47 9.47 -19.31
N LEU A 57 -4.00 9.82 -18.12
CA LEU A 57 -4.39 9.16 -16.87
C LEU A 57 -5.91 9.24 -16.62
N LYS A 58 -6.55 10.37 -16.93
CA LYS A 58 -8.00 10.55 -16.80
C LYS A 58 -8.81 9.64 -17.73
N VAL A 59 -8.27 9.28 -18.90
CA VAL A 59 -8.92 8.31 -19.81
C VAL A 59 -9.04 6.93 -19.14
N TYR A 60 -8.03 6.53 -18.36
CA TYR A 60 -7.99 5.26 -17.65
C TYR A 60 -8.58 5.30 -16.24
N MET A 61 -8.91 6.49 -15.73
CA MET A 61 -9.58 6.70 -14.45
C MET A 61 -10.95 7.35 -14.66
N PRO A 62 -12.00 6.57 -14.95
CA PRO A 62 -13.33 7.11 -15.20
C PRO A 62 -13.86 7.87 -13.98
N PRO A 63 -14.77 8.84 -14.19
CA PRO A 63 -15.45 9.49 -13.08
C PRO A 63 -16.29 8.46 -12.31
N PRO A 64 -16.54 8.68 -11.01
CA PRO A 64 -17.48 7.83 -10.28
C PRO A 64 -18.85 7.85 -10.98
N PRO A 65 -19.53 6.70 -11.11
CA PRO A 65 -20.87 6.63 -11.72
C PRO A 65 -21.86 7.43 -10.88
N GLU A 66 -22.80 8.10 -11.56
CA GLU A 66 -23.90 8.83 -10.92
C GLU A 66 -24.87 7.86 -10.23
N ASP A 67 -25.09 6.69 -10.85
CA ASP A 67 -25.91 5.61 -10.32
C ASP A 67 -25.09 4.57 -9.56
N THR A 68 -25.14 4.64 -8.24
CA THR A 68 -24.47 3.70 -7.32
C THR A 68 -25.08 2.29 -7.27
N SER A 69 -26.12 2.03 -8.07
CA SER A 69 -26.86 0.76 -8.12
C SER A 69 -26.17 -0.33 -8.95
N THR A 70 -25.26 0.04 -9.85
CA THR A 70 -24.48 -0.92 -10.64
C THR A 70 -23.21 -1.33 -9.89
N VAL A 71 -23.24 -2.53 -9.28
CA VAL A 71 -22.11 -3.13 -8.53
C VAL A 71 -21.01 -3.66 -9.44
N THR A 72 -21.19 -3.57 -10.76
CA THR A 72 -20.20 -4.02 -11.74
C THR A 72 -19.06 -3.02 -11.80
N ILE A 73 -17.96 -3.34 -11.12
CA ILE A 73 -16.69 -2.61 -11.26
C ILE A 73 -16.30 -2.69 -12.74
N PRO A 74 -16.13 -1.55 -13.44
CA PRO A 74 -15.74 -1.56 -14.85
C PRO A 74 -14.40 -2.29 -15.00
N HIS A 75 -14.10 -2.76 -16.21
CA HIS A 75 -12.81 -3.37 -16.51
C HIS A 75 -11.71 -2.28 -16.40
N LEU A 76 -11.08 -2.19 -15.22
CA LEU A 76 -10.04 -1.21 -14.92
C LEU A 76 -8.68 -1.77 -15.31
N GLU A 77 -7.96 -1.04 -16.17
CA GLU A 77 -6.62 -1.41 -16.62
C GLU A 77 -5.56 -0.99 -15.60
N PHE A 78 -5.46 -1.74 -14.50
CA PHE A 78 -4.59 -1.40 -13.37
C PHE A 78 -3.12 -1.20 -13.75
N SER A 79 -2.58 -2.00 -14.68
CA SER A 79 -1.18 -1.89 -15.11
C SER A 79 -0.89 -0.60 -15.89
N TYR A 80 -1.85 -0.12 -16.68
CA TYR A 80 -1.77 1.17 -17.37
C TYR A 80 -1.76 2.30 -16.35
N VAL A 81 -2.68 2.22 -15.39
CA VAL A 81 -2.83 3.22 -14.34
C VAL A 81 -1.62 3.26 -13.42
N GLU A 82 -1.05 2.12 -13.00
CA GLU A 82 0.19 2.14 -12.21
C GLU A 82 1.31 2.87 -12.95
N SER A 83 1.49 2.56 -14.23
CA SER A 83 2.56 3.14 -15.04
C SER A 83 2.38 4.65 -15.22
N LEU A 84 1.17 5.09 -15.60
CA LEU A 84 0.84 6.51 -15.78
C LEU A 84 0.87 7.27 -14.46
N LEU A 85 0.29 6.72 -13.39
CA LEU A 85 0.24 7.36 -12.08
C LEU A 85 1.65 7.50 -11.48
N TYR A 86 2.50 6.50 -11.69
CA TYR A 86 3.91 6.56 -11.29
C TYR A 86 4.67 7.64 -12.07
N ALA A 87 4.53 7.68 -13.40
CA ALA A 87 5.14 8.70 -14.24
C ALA A 87 4.66 10.11 -13.86
N PHE A 88 3.35 10.30 -13.67
CA PHE A 88 2.74 11.52 -13.20
C PHE A 88 3.31 11.94 -11.84
N HIS A 89 3.32 11.05 -10.85
CA HIS A 89 3.82 11.34 -9.50
C HIS A 89 5.29 11.78 -9.51
N ARG A 90 6.12 11.18 -10.36
CA ARG A 90 7.53 11.56 -10.51
C ARG A 90 7.72 12.93 -11.14
N LEU A 91 7.01 13.21 -12.24
CA LEU A 91 7.20 14.46 -12.98
C LEU A 91 6.50 15.64 -12.33
N ALA A 92 5.31 15.44 -11.76
CA ALA A 92 4.56 16.48 -11.05
C ALA A 92 5.30 17.01 -9.82
N ARG A 93 6.26 16.25 -9.26
CA ARG A 93 7.18 16.76 -8.23
C ARG A 93 7.98 17.98 -8.68
N GLN A 94 8.26 18.13 -9.97
CA GLN A 94 8.98 19.28 -10.53
C GLN A 94 8.08 20.53 -10.68
N CYS A 95 6.77 20.36 -10.65
CA CYS A 95 5.77 21.42 -10.73
C CYS A 95 4.63 21.16 -9.71
N PRO A 96 4.90 21.30 -8.39
CA PRO A 96 3.95 20.92 -7.33
C PRO A 96 2.65 21.73 -7.37
N ASP A 97 2.69 22.92 -7.97
CA ASP A 97 1.53 23.80 -8.08
C ASP A 97 0.53 23.36 -9.16
N PHE A 98 0.88 22.37 -9.99
CA PHE A 98 0.05 21.90 -11.10
C PHE A 98 -1.37 21.54 -10.64
N LEU A 99 -1.48 20.77 -9.55
CA LEU A 99 -2.78 20.35 -9.01
C LEU A 99 -3.44 21.41 -8.14
N THR A 100 -2.69 22.34 -7.55
CA THR A 100 -3.25 23.36 -6.64
C THR A 100 -3.68 24.63 -7.38
N HIS A 101 -3.24 24.83 -8.62
CA HIS A 101 -3.59 25.97 -9.45
C HIS A 101 -5.10 26.03 -9.77
N ASP A 102 -5.74 24.89 -10.03
CA ASP A 102 -7.18 24.80 -10.28
C ASP A 102 -7.87 23.85 -9.29
N ALA A 103 -8.68 24.44 -8.41
CA ALA A 103 -9.43 23.71 -7.39
C ALA A 103 -10.47 22.73 -7.98
N GLN A 104 -11.02 23.00 -9.15
CA GLN A 104 -11.97 22.10 -9.82
C GLN A 104 -11.26 20.87 -10.37
N VAL A 105 -10.09 21.05 -10.99
CA VAL A 105 -9.27 19.94 -11.48
C VAL A 105 -8.85 19.02 -10.32
N LEU A 106 -8.40 19.58 -9.20
CA LEU A 106 -8.06 18.80 -8.01
C LEU A 106 -9.25 18.03 -7.44
N LYS A 107 -10.44 18.65 -7.42
CA LYS A 107 -11.67 18.03 -6.92
C LYS A 107 -12.11 16.86 -7.81
N ASP A 108 -12.16 17.07 -9.13
CA ASP A 108 -12.46 16.01 -10.11
C ASP A 108 -11.46 14.85 -9.99
N PHE A 109 -10.16 15.19 -9.94
CA PHE A 109 -9.12 14.18 -9.83
C PHE A 109 -9.23 13.36 -8.54
N ARG A 110 -9.48 14.01 -7.40
CA ARG A 110 -9.70 13.30 -6.12
C ARG A 110 -10.90 12.38 -6.16
N ALA A 111 -12.00 12.78 -6.81
CA ALA A 111 -13.17 11.92 -6.97
C ALA A 111 -12.82 10.66 -7.79
N ARG A 112 -12.08 10.81 -8.88
CA ARG A 112 -11.56 9.70 -9.70
C ARG A 112 -10.61 8.80 -8.91
N LEU A 113 -9.66 9.37 -8.15
CA LEU A 113 -8.74 8.61 -7.30
C LEU A 113 -9.48 7.80 -6.23
N MET A 114 -10.50 8.39 -5.58
CA MET A 114 -11.34 7.68 -4.61
C MET A 114 -12.08 6.51 -5.24
N TYR A 115 -12.70 6.75 -6.41
CA TYR A 115 -13.41 5.70 -7.15
C TYR A 115 -12.47 4.57 -7.55
N PHE A 116 -11.31 4.92 -8.11
CA PHE A 116 -10.31 3.95 -8.53
C PHE A 116 -9.75 3.14 -7.36
N SER A 117 -9.47 3.78 -6.21
CA SER A 117 -9.02 3.08 -5.00
C SER A 117 -10.06 2.08 -4.49
N ARG A 118 -11.37 2.40 -4.59
CA ARG A 118 -12.45 1.43 -4.30
C ARG A 118 -12.42 0.24 -5.25
N GLY A 119 -12.20 0.48 -6.55
CA GLY A 119 -12.02 -0.58 -7.55
C GLY A 119 -10.84 -1.50 -7.22
N VAL A 120 -9.68 -0.93 -6.87
CA VAL A 120 -8.50 -1.68 -6.43
C VAL A 120 -8.80 -2.54 -5.19
N GLN A 121 -9.53 -2.01 -4.21
CA GLN A 121 -9.93 -2.77 -3.02
C GLN A 121 -10.88 -3.93 -3.36
N GLY A 122 -11.83 -3.71 -4.26
CA GLY A 122 -12.75 -4.74 -4.74
C GLY A 122 -12.00 -5.89 -5.43
N CYS A 123 -11.13 -5.56 -6.38
CA CYS A 123 -10.31 -6.55 -7.08
C CYS A 123 -9.33 -7.26 -6.14
N SER A 124 -8.71 -6.56 -5.19
CA SER A 124 -7.85 -7.18 -4.18
C SER A 124 -8.59 -8.19 -3.30
N ARG A 125 -9.84 -7.91 -2.92
CA ARG A 125 -10.68 -8.86 -2.16
C ARG A 125 -11.06 -10.06 -3.02
N ALA A 126 -11.46 -9.83 -4.27
CA ALA A 126 -11.78 -10.90 -5.21
C ALA A 126 -10.57 -11.84 -5.42
N LEU A 127 -9.37 -11.28 -5.56
CA LEU A 127 -8.12 -12.05 -5.71
C LEU A 127 -7.82 -12.94 -4.50
N ASN A 128 -8.10 -12.45 -3.29
CA ASN A 128 -7.89 -13.20 -2.04
C ASN A 128 -8.93 -14.32 -1.84
N ASN A 129 -10.09 -14.20 -2.49
CA ASN A 129 -11.20 -15.16 -2.41
C ASN A 129 -11.20 -16.16 -3.58
N LEU A 130 -10.18 -16.14 -4.45
CA LEU A 130 -10.07 -17.11 -5.54
C LEU A 130 -9.92 -18.54 -4.99
N ASP A 131 -10.65 -19.46 -5.61
CA ASP A 131 -10.61 -20.88 -5.27
C ASP A 131 -9.22 -21.43 -5.54
N LYS A 132 -8.56 -21.93 -4.49
CA LYS A 132 -7.21 -22.52 -4.57
C LYS A 132 -7.18 -23.87 -5.28
N GLU A 133 -8.33 -24.52 -5.40
CA GLU A 133 -8.49 -25.83 -6.05
C GLU A 133 -8.74 -25.74 -7.55
N LYS A 134 -9.08 -24.54 -8.06
CA LYS A 134 -9.22 -24.31 -9.49
C LYS A 134 -7.84 -24.35 -10.16
N VAL A 135 -7.73 -25.08 -11.28
CA VAL A 135 -6.52 -25.08 -12.11
C VAL A 135 -6.51 -23.78 -12.92
N TYR A 136 -5.51 -22.95 -12.68
CA TYR A 136 -5.27 -21.72 -13.43
C TYR A 136 -4.17 -21.93 -14.47
N THR A 137 -4.25 -21.17 -15.55
CA THR A 137 -3.19 -21.12 -16.56
C THR A 137 -1.93 -20.44 -16.00
N ALA A 138 -0.77 -20.70 -16.62
CA ALA A 138 0.49 -20.09 -16.18
C ALA A 138 0.48 -18.56 -16.22
N GLU A 139 -0.27 -17.95 -17.14
CA GLU A 139 -0.42 -16.49 -17.26
C GLU A 139 -1.29 -15.92 -16.14
N GLU A 140 -2.40 -16.58 -15.79
CA GLU A 140 -3.27 -16.20 -14.68
C GLU A 140 -2.54 -16.29 -13.34
N ILE A 141 -1.72 -17.33 -13.13
CA ILE A 141 -0.92 -17.49 -11.91
C ILE A 141 0.08 -16.34 -11.79
N LYS A 142 0.76 -15.97 -12.88
CA LYS A 142 1.69 -14.82 -12.90
C LYS A 142 0.96 -13.52 -12.57
N ALA A 143 -0.19 -13.27 -13.22
CA ALA A 143 -1.00 -12.10 -12.95
C ALA A 143 -1.48 -12.05 -11.49
N GLN A 144 -1.86 -13.19 -10.91
CA GLN A 144 -2.24 -13.29 -9.50
C GLN A 144 -1.08 -12.99 -8.55
N GLN A 145 0.14 -13.35 -8.90
CA GLN A 145 1.33 -13.06 -8.09
C GLN A 145 1.74 -11.57 -8.15
N THR A 146 1.58 -10.91 -9.30
CA THR A 146 1.98 -9.51 -9.48
C THR A 146 0.91 -8.51 -9.04
N SER A 147 -0.36 -8.89 -9.11
CA SER A 147 -1.52 -8.03 -8.77
C SER A 147 -1.49 -7.44 -7.34
N PRO A 148 -1.15 -8.17 -6.27
CA PRO A 148 -1.10 -7.58 -4.92
C PRO A 148 -0.13 -6.40 -4.82
N LYS A 149 1.02 -6.51 -5.50
CA LYS A 149 2.02 -5.44 -5.53
C LYS A 149 1.53 -4.25 -6.35
N LEU A 150 0.96 -4.51 -7.54
CA LEU A 150 0.32 -3.51 -8.38
C LEU A 150 -0.71 -2.68 -7.59
N PHE A 151 -1.61 -3.34 -6.87
CA PHE A 151 -2.63 -2.70 -6.04
C PHE A 151 -2.04 -1.90 -4.87
N SER A 152 -1.01 -2.43 -4.22
CA SER A 152 -0.31 -1.74 -3.14
C SER A 152 0.40 -0.46 -3.63
N ASN A 153 1.06 -0.53 -4.79
CA ASN A 153 1.75 0.59 -5.42
C ASN A 153 0.77 1.71 -5.76
N ILE A 154 -0.34 1.38 -6.43
CA ILE A 154 -1.39 2.35 -6.77
C ILE A 154 -1.91 3.03 -5.51
N ASN A 155 -2.30 2.26 -4.47
CA ASN A 155 -2.80 2.86 -3.23
C ASN A 155 -1.77 3.75 -2.54
N SER A 156 -0.48 3.43 -2.62
CA SER A 156 0.59 4.24 -2.03
C SER A 156 0.76 5.57 -2.76
N LEU A 157 0.75 5.55 -4.09
CA LEU A 157 0.78 6.77 -4.92
C LEU A 157 -0.46 7.64 -4.70
N ILE A 158 -1.63 7.01 -4.61
CA ILE A 158 -2.90 7.69 -4.37
C ILE A 158 -2.90 8.40 -3.00
N LYS A 159 -2.43 7.73 -1.94
CA LYS A 159 -2.34 8.32 -0.58
C LYS A 159 -1.53 9.62 -0.57
N ASP A 160 -0.42 9.63 -1.29
CA ASP A 160 0.46 10.79 -1.47
C ASP A 160 -0.28 11.99 -2.12
N LEU A 161 -1.15 11.73 -3.08
CA LEU A 161 -1.92 12.76 -3.78
C LEU A 161 -3.13 13.30 -2.99
N PHE A 162 -3.52 12.61 -1.91
CA PHE A 162 -4.61 13.04 -1.03
C PHE A 162 -4.19 14.04 0.05
N TYR A 163 -2.90 14.26 0.27
CA TYR A 163 -2.44 15.30 1.19
C TYR A 163 -2.81 16.71 0.69
N GLN A 164 -2.85 17.67 1.63
CA GLN A 164 -3.14 19.07 1.37
C GLN A 164 -1.94 19.92 1.84
N PRO A 165 -1.08 20.43 0.93
CA PRO A 165 -1.06 20.19 -0.52
C PRO A 165 -0.61 18.76 -0.89
N PRO A 166 -0.84 18.30 -2.15
CA PRO A 166 -0.40 16.98 -2.61
C PRO A 166 1.09 16.73 -2.34
N MET A 167 1.43 15.52 -1.91
CA MET A 167 2.81 15.11 -1.65
C MET A 167 3.34 14.16 -2.73
N TYR A 168 4.65 14.26 -2.98
CA TYR A 168 5.35 13.44 -3.98
C TYR A 168 6.58 12.74 -3.37
N LYS A 169 6.37 12.03 -2.26
CA LYS A 169 7.45 11.47 -1.41
C LYS A 169 7.56 9.96 -1.48
N CYS A 170 6.46 9.25 -1.69
CA CYS A 170 6.47 7.81 -1.76
C CYS A 170 7.36 7.32 -2.90
N ASN A 171 8.07 6.23 -2.65
CA ASN A 171 8.95 5.60 -3.61
C ASN A 171 8.55 4.13 -3.71
N VAL A 172 7.83 3.80 -4.78
CA VAL A 172 7.37 2.43 -5.04
C VAL A 172 8.26 1.76 -6.10
N VAL A 173 8.45 0.46 -5.95
CA VAL A 173 9.08 -0.37 -6.98
C VAL A 173 7.97 -0.87 -7.89
N LEU A 174 8.01 -0.50 -9.17
CA LEU A 174 7.03 -0.91 -10.19
C LEU A 174 6.76 -2.42 -10.15
N SER A 175 5.50 -2.82 -10.34
CA SER A 175 5.07 -4.22 -10.19
C SER A 175 5.82 -5.17 -11.13
N PHE A 176 6.01 -4.74 -12.37
CA PHE A 176 6.66 -5.49 -13.45
C PHE A 176 8.19 -5.58 -13.33
N LYS A 177 8.86 -4.76 -12.52
CA LYS A 177 10.32 -4.87 -12.33
C LYS A 177 10.79 -6.14 -11.61
N ILE A 178 9.88 -6.85 -10.94
CA ILE A 178 10.22 -8.14 -10.31
C ILE A 178 10.31 -9.25 -11.36
N GLU A 179 9.59 -9.12 -12.48
CA GLU A 179 9.56 -10.10 -13.58
C GLU A 179 10.94 -10.32 -14.20
N ASP A 180 11.81 -9.29 -14.21
CA ASP A 180 13.17 -9.40 -14.76
C ASP A 180 14.19 -9.99 -13.76
N SER A 181 13.92 -9.87 -12.46
CA SER A 181 14.84 -10.33 -11.41
C SER A 181 14.75 -11.83 -11.12
N THR A 182 13.71 -12.53 -11.58
CA THR A 182 13.62 -14.00 -11.49
C THR A 182 14.41 -14.72 -12.59
N VAL A 183 14.86 -14.02 -13.62
CA VAL A 183 15.80 -14.55 -14.64
C VAL A 183 17.26 -14.21 -14.32
N SER A 184 17.51 -13.23 -13.44
CA SER A 184 18.85 -12.64 -13.29
C SER A 184 19.29 -12.36 -11.85
N LYS A 185 19.02 -13.24 -10.86
CA LYS A 185 19.66 -13.12 -9.52
C LYS A 185 20.00 -14.48 -8.88
N LYS A 186 21.06 -15.12 -9.39
CA LYS A 186 22.09 -15.74 -8.54
C LYS A 186 23.25 -14.73 -8.43
N SER A 187 23.60 -14.33 -7.20
CA SER A 187 24.69 -13.41 -6.81
C SER A 187 24.51 -11.97 -7.34
N VAL A 188 24.64 -10.88 -6.57
CA VAL A 188 25.65 -10.53 -5.57
C VAL A 188 25.05 -9.52 -4.58
N GLU A 189 25.22 -9.87 -3.30
CA GLU A 189 25.60 -9.06 -2.14
C GLU A 189 24.81 -7.82 -1.69
N SER A 190 24.40 -7.96 -0.43
CA SER A 190 23.70 -7.07 0.47
C SER A 190 24.58 -6.00 1.09
N SER A 191 24.12 -4.74 1.08
CA SER A 191 24.62 -3.70 1.98
C SER A 191 23.61 -3.42 3.10
N THR A 192 23.91 -4.01 4.25
CA THR A 192 23.72 -3.49 5.63
C THR A 192 22.36 -2.93 6.06
N THR A 193 21.64 -3.71 6.87
CA THR A 193 21.03 -3.21 8.13
C THR A 193 20.67 -4.36 9.07
N SER A 194 21.53 -4.53 10.09
CA SER A 194 21.21 -4.93 11.47
C SER A 194 20.07 -5.94 11.70
N GLN A 195 20.33 -7.22 11.46
CA GLN A 195 19.55 -8.31 12.05
C GLN A 195 20.30 -8.88 13.26
N LYS A 196 19.70 -8.71 14.45
CA LYS A 196 20.18 -9.30 15.69
C LYS A 196 20.15 -10.83 15.56
N ARG A 197 21.32 -11.45 15.74
CA ARG A 197 21.52 -12.91 15.72
C ARG A 197 20.62 -13.57 16.76
N HIS A 198 19.61 -14.31 16.32
CA HIS A 198 18.94 -15.28 17.17
C HIS A 198 19.73 -16.58 17.04
N VAL A 199 20.55 -16.88 18.05
CA VAL A 199 21.18 -18.20 18.16
C VAL A 199 20.08 -19.17 18.63
N PRO A 200 19.92 -20.35 18.01
CA PRO A 200 18.98 -21.35 18.50
C PRO A 200 19.42 -21.90 19.87
N ILE A 201 18.47 -22.04 20.78
CA ILE A 201 18.68 -22.60 22.12
C ILE A 201 18.78 -24.13 22.00
N THR A 202 19.98 -24.68 22.13
CA THR A 202 20.22 -26.11 22.36
C THR A 202 20.09 -26.42 23.85
N PHE A 203 19.18 -27.34 24.20
CA PHE A 203 19.08 -27.90 25.54
C PHE A 203 20.03 -29.11 25.64
N GLU A 204 21.12 -28.97 26.38
CA GLU A 204 21.90 -30.10 26.87
C GLU A 204 21.71 -30.25 28.38
N ASN A 205 21.38 -31.47 28.77
CA ASN A 205 21.08 -31.90 30.12
C ASN A 205 22.36 -32.38 30.84
N ASN A 206 22.43 -32.11 32.14
CA ASN A 206 23.16 -32.82 33.20
C ASN A 206 24.50 -32.24 33.75
N GLY A 207 24.49 -31.86 35.05
CA GLY A 207 25.60 -32.16 35.98
C GLY A 207 26.52 -31.04 36.51
N SER A 208 26.23 -30.57 37.74
CA SER A 208 27.14 -30.31 38.88
C SER A 208 28.35 -29.34 38.85
N ALA A 209 28.32 -28.40 39.82
CA ALA A 209 29.42 -27.84 40.64
C ALA A 209 30.26 -26.62 40.17
N ALA A 210 30.66 -25.82 41.17
CA ALA A 210 31.06 -24.41 41.15
C ALA A 210 32.56 -24.12 40.94
N THR A 211 32.94 -22.88 40.54
CA THR A 211 33.71 -21.88 41.36
C THR A 211 34.32 -20.69 40.55
N LYS A 212 34.03 -19.47 41.01
CA LYS A 212 34.70 -18.11 40.98
C LYS A 212 35.85 -17.74 40.00
N GLN A 213 35.76 -16.53 39.39
CA GLN A 213 36.45 -15.23 39.71
C GLN A 213 36.41 -14.23 38.51
N THR A 214 35.71 -13.08 38.58
CA THR A 214 36.06 -11.69 39.00
C THR A 214 36.79 -10.77 37.99
N ARG A 215 36.15 -9.63 37.65
CA ARG A 215 36.62 -8.23 37.48
C ARG A 215 35.55 -7.42 36.72
N SER A 216 35.29 -6.12 36.89
CA SER A 216 35.17 -5.19 38.02
C SER A 216 34.67 -3.86 37.44
N SER A 217 33.61 -3.28 38.02
CA SER A 217 33.31 -1.84 38.14
C SER A 217 33.24 -0.92 36.89
N ARG A 218 32.04 -0.37 36.60
CA ARG A 218 31.70 1.01 36.97
C ARG A 218 30.19 1.32 36.78
N SER A 219 29.60 1.86 37.84
CA SER A 219 28.22 2.35 37.95
C SER A 219 27.93 3.47 36.95
N ASN A 220 26.72 3.46 36.40
CA ASN A 220 25.94 4.70 36.31
C ASN A 220 24.45 4.36 36.53
N ASP A 221 24.07 4.53 37.79
CA ASP A 221 22.70 4.72 38.27
C ASP A 221 21.94 5.72 37.37
N ASN A 222 20.61 5.53 37.26
CA ASN A 222 19.61 6.37 36.58
C ASN A 222 18.95 5.83 35.30
N ILE A 223 18.54 4.56 35.27
CA ILE A 223 17.34 4.19 34.49
C ILE A 223 16.29 3.68 35.46
N LYS A 224 15.45 4.61 35.94
CA LYS A 224 14.22 4.27 36.65
C LYS A 224 13.29 3.62 35.64
N LEU A 225 13.16 2.29 35.74
CA LEU A 225 12.18 1.50 35.02
C LEU A 225 10.79 2.07 35.36
N TYR A 226 10.08 2.60 34.37
CA TYR A 226 8.78 3.25 34.60
C TYR A 226 7.76 2.21 35.05
N THR A 227 7.22 2.40 36.26
CA THR A 227 6.06 1.67 36.75
C THR A 227 4.81 2.51 36.41
N PRO A 228 3.87 2.00 35.61
CA PRO A 228 2.64 2.72 35.31
C PRO A 228 1.83 2.95 36.60
N PRO A 229 1.16 4.10 36.73
CA PRO A 229 0.37 4.44 37.90
C PRO A 229 -0.78 3.44 38.06
N SER A 230 -0.83 2.75 39.20
CA SER A 230 -1.99 1.92 39.57
C SER A 230 -3.17 2.85 39.89
N GLY A 231 -3.92 3.18 38.84
CA GLY A 231 -5.20 3.84 38.96
C GLY A 231 -6.14 3.00 39.82
N LYS A 232 -6.78 3.64 40.79
CA LYS A 232 -7.74 3.09 41.76
C LYS A 232 -9.06 2.57 41.16
N PHE A 233 -9.04 2.13 39.90
CA PHE A 233 -10.22 1.65 39.16
C PHE A 233 -9.86 0.45 38.27
N SER A 234 -9.44 -0.66 38.86
CA SER A 234 -9.48 -1.96 38.17
C SER A 234 -9.61 -3.09 39.18
N ASN A 235 -10.71 -3.09 39.92
CA ASN A 235 -11.18 -4.28 40.62
C ASN A 235 -12.43 -4.80 39.91
N SER A 236 -12.41 -6.12 39.69
CA SER A 236 -13.54 -7.00 39.36
C SER A 236 -13.81 -7.32 37.88
N PHE A 237 -12.92 -8.12 37.29
CA PHE A 237 -13.38 -9.25 36.47
C PHE A 237 -12.84 -10.54 37.10
N GLN A 238 -13.57 -11.02 38.11
CA GLN A 238 -13.35 -12.35 38.68
C GLN A 238 -13.90 -13.39 37.69
N ASN A 239 -13.01 -14.08 36.99
CA ASN A 239 -13.30 -15.41 36.45
C ASN A 239 -13.37 -16.38 37.65
N TYR A 240 -14.59 -16.69 38.09
CA TYR A 240 -14.85 -17.86 38.92
C TYR A 240 -15.43 -18.97 38.06
N ASP A 241 -14.55 -19.86 37.62
CA ASP A 241 -14.90 -21.26 37.45
C ASP A 241 -15.02 -21.87 38.86
N LYS A 242 -16.24 -22.17 39.30
CA LYS A 242 -16.52 -23.34 40.12
C LYS A 242 -18.01 -23.64 40.26
N SER A 243 -18.33 -24.84 39.80
CA SER A 243 -19.42 -25.71 40.23
C SER A 243 -19.90 -25.53 41.69
N ARG A 244 -21.23 -25.61 41.87
CA ARG A 244 -22.03 -26.13 43.03
C ARG A 244 -22.96 -25.14 43.77
N GLY A 245 -24.23 -25.57 43.92
CA GLY A 245 -25.20 -25.14 44.95
C GLY A 245 -26.17 -24.05 44.48
N ARG A 246 -27.44 -24.29 44.14
CA ARG A 246 -28.63 -24.69 44.94
C ARG A 246 -29.03 -23.65 46.00
N PHE A 247 -30.32 -23.25 45.97
CA PHE A 247 -31.06 -22.31 46.83
C PHE A 247 -30.82 -20.82 46.54
N GLY A 248 -31.79 -19.92 46.49
CA GLY A 248 -33.22 -19.96 46.83
C GLY A 248 -33.68 -18.53 47.19
N GLY A 249 -34.97 -18.21 46.97
CA GLY A 249 -35.63 -17.03 47.58
C GLY A 249 -35.70 -15.79 46.68
N ARG A 250 -36.88 -15.47 46.13
CA ARG A 250 -37.93 -14.63 46.74
C ARG A 250 -37.54 -13.14 46.86
N GLY A 251 -38.08 -12.34 45.94
CA GLY A 251 -39.19 -11.46 46.31
C GLY A 251 -38.90 -9.97 46.60
N ARG A 252 -39.68 -9.15 45.89
CA ARG A 252 -40.44 -7.96 46.35
C ARG A 252 -39.72 -6.62 46.62
N GLY A 253 -40.40 -5.57 46.14
CA GLY A 253 -40.35 -4.18 46.61
C GLY A 253 -39.76 -3.26 45.54
N SER A 254 -40.49 -2.46 44.74
CA SER A 254 -41.64 -1.56 44.98
C SER A 254 -41.40 -0.46 46.02
N ARG A 255 -41.58 0.78 45.54
CA ARG A 255 -41.61 2.10 46.22
C ARG A 255 -40.23 2.70 46.50
N GLY A 256 -39.97 3.98 46.24
CA GLY A 256 -40.82 5.06 45.74
C GLY A 256 -40.07 6.40 45.84
N ARG A 257 -40.58 7.38 45.08
CA ARG A 257 -40.59 8.85 45.27
C ARG A 257 -39.55 9.52 46.18
N GLY A 258 -39.03 10.66 45.70
CA GLY A 258 -38.90 11.85 46.55
C GLY A 258 -37.81 12.86 46.16
N SER A 259 -38.26 13.94 45.51
CA SER A 259 -37.88 15.36 45.67
C SER A 259 -36.46 15.77 46.05
N GLY A 260 -35.93 16.70 45.25
CA GLY A 260 -34.87 17.66 45.57
C GLY A 260 -34.87 18.72 44.47
#